data_AF-A0A3R6W729-F1
#
_entry.id   AF-A0A3R6W729-F1
#
_cell.length_a   1.000
_cell.length_b   1.000
_cell.length_c   1.000
_cell.angle_alpha   90.00
_cell.angle_beta   90.00
_cell.angle_gamma   90.00
#
_symmetry.space_group_name_H-M   'P 1'
#
loop_
_entity.id
_entity.type
_entity.pdbx_description
1 polymer ?
#
loop_
_entity_poly.entity_id
_entity_poly.type
_entity_poly.pdbx_seq_one_letter_code
_entity_poly.pdbx_strand_id
1 'polypeptide(L)'
;MSFRHTRVGYDTTSQPIGIYYVPVASKVRFHDSMDLLHVALHHSDMYLRANDLYLNNHHRDPRLGLHLAVFDGNLAAVQGLLAHNPAWASGEALSCAVKFGHRSLVEYFVQARKNNPLLSTYALPDASLVLDIAAMHGHYDLLEYLHPYEPNGCTFRAMDHVAARGNVAMLQVLHTTRSEGCSTAAMDTAATCGHLEVVKFLHAHRQEGCTTKALDGAACEGHLDVVRFLSENRREGSTPAALRLAAEHGHLELLKFLHVRHRVGWCAHLLDAAARHGHMDIVMYLHDRGERCSSAAMDFAAANGHLEVVRFLHTHRRDGCSVHAMDLAATNGHLELVKFLHTKRIEGCTTAAMDGAAWHGHLKVVQFLHEKRREGCTRGAMDWAATAGHLAIVQFLHERRTEGCTTVAMDGAAWNGHLDVVQYLHKHRSEGCTKAAKDNAQRNGHTHIVTFLDLTRLYTTKKPSSPPPPKPTKAESGQSMWQKLTGAMMPRRRRIRQERMSGLPM
;
A
#
# COMPACT_ATOMS: atom_id res chain seq x y z
N MET A 1 7.08 -49.03 -21.66
CA MET A 1 8.41 -49.51 -21.24
C MET A 1 9.01 -50.31 -22.40
N SER A 2 9.84 -49.69 -23.24
CA SER A 2 10.74 -50.34 -24.20
C SER A 2 11.63 -49.27 -24.86
N PHE A 3 12.77 -49.73 -25.38
CA PHE A 3 13.97 -49.08 -25.91
C PHE A 3 13.86 -48.49 -27.33
N ARG A 4 14.87 -47.64 -27.68
CA ARG A 4 15.45 -47.32 -29.02
C ARG A 4 14.66 -46.32 -29.91
N HIS A 5 15.27 -45.41 -30.67
CA HIS A 5 16.49 -45.49 -31.49
C HIS A 5 17.29 -44.17 -31.63
N THR A 6 18.58 -44.40 -31.89
CA THR A 6 19.77 -43.59 -32.23
C THR A 6 19.78 -42.86 -33.58
N ARG A 7 20.51 -41.72 -33.68
CA ARG A 7 21.72 -41.41 -34.52
C ARG A 7 21.88 -39.89 -34.68
N VAL A 8 22.92 -39.24 -34.14
CA VAL A 8 24.34 -39.14 -34.57
C VAL A 8 24.55 -38.32 -35.84
N GLY A 9 25.18 -37.16 -35.66
CA GLY A 9 26.09 -36.51 -36.61
C GLY A 9 27.25 -35.89 -35.82
N TYR A 10 28.46 -36.46 -35.93
CA TYR A 10 29.74 -35.83 -35.58
C TYR A 10 30.24 -35.14 -36.86
N ASP A 11 30.91 -33.99 -36.81
CA ASP A 11 32.38 -33.91 -36.67
C ASP A 11 32.81 -32.46 -36.35
N THR A 12 33.51 -32.24 -35.22
CA THR A 12 34.97 -31.98 -35.10
C THR A 12 35.35 -30.50 -35.13
N THR A 13 35.41 -29.89 -33.94
CA THR A 13 36.67 -29.48 -33.27
C THR A 13 36.36 -28.64 -32.02
N SER A 14 37.09 -28.92 -30.93
CA SER A 14 37.10 -28.29 -29.60
C SER A 14 36.03 -28.74 -28.57
N GLN A 15 36.41 -29.69 -27.70
CA GLN A 15 35.86 -29.82 -26.34
C GLN A 15 36.59 -28.82 -25.39
N PRO A 16 36.23 -28.73 -24.11
CA PRO A 16 34.99 -28.22 -23.53
C PRO A 16 35.30 -27.08 -22.54
N ILE A 17 34.44 -26.08 -22.36
CA ILE A 17 34.54 -25.22 -21.16
C ILE A 17 33.28 -25.44 -20.34
N GLY A 18 33.41 -26.37 -19.39
CA GLY A 18 32.50 -26.48 -18.28
C GLY A 18 32.52 -25.20 -17.49
N ILE A 19 31.41 -24.46 -17.50
CA ILE A 19 31.15 -23.43 -16.51
C ILE A 19 30.45 -24.16 -15.37
N TYR A 20 31.27 -24.67 -14.45
CA TYR A 20 30.79 -25.12 -13.16
C TYR A 20 30.14 -23.94 -12.44
N TYR A 21 28.88 -24.13 -12.07
CA TYR A 21 28.19 -23.40 -11.03
C TYR A 21 29.11 -23.19 -9.82
N VAL A 22 29.27 -21.93 -9.41
CA VAL A 22 29.81 -21.54 -8.10
C VAL A 22 28.72 -20.66 -7.45
N PRO A 23 28.38 -20.85 -6.16
CA PRO A 23 27.06 -20.46 -5.64
C PRO A 23 26.97 -18.95 -5.38
N VAL A 24 26.29 -18.22 -6.29
CA VAL A 24 26.09 -16.75 -6.23
C VAL A 24 24.79 -16.35 -5.51
N ALA A 25 23.91 -17.30 -5.25
CA ALA A 25 22.75 -17.21 -4.37
C ALA A 25 22.29 -18.65 -4.20
N SER A 26 21.70 -19.01 -3.06
CA SER A 26 21.28 -20.40 -2.83
C SER A 26 20.33 -20.90 -3.93
N LYS A 27 19.55 -19.99 -4.56
CA LYS A 27 18.79 -20.18 -5.81
C LYS A 27 18.59 -18.83 -6.52
N VAL A 28 18.90 -18.74 -7.82
CA VAL A 28 18.38 -17.67 -8.71
C VAL A 28 17.29 -18.26 -9.60
N ARG A 29 16.09 -17.67 -9.62
CA ARG A 29 14.99 -18.10 -10.49
C ARG A 29 14.51 -16.94 -11.37
N PHE A 30 14.33 -17.22 -12.65
CA PHE A 30 13.73 -16.29 -13.60
C PHE A 30 12.22 -16.48 -13.60
N HIS A 31 11.48 -15.37 -13.52
CA HIS A 31 10.04 -15.36 -13.77
C HIS A 31 9.78 -14.82 -15.18
N ASP A 32 9.34 -15.69 -16.09
CA ASP A 32 9.11 -15.40 -17.53
C ASP A 32 8.06 -14.32 -17.82
N SER A 33 7.35 -13.82 -16.80
CA SER A 33 6.23 -12.90 -16.97
C SER A 33 6.48 -11.47 -16.51
N MET A 34 7.62 -11.15 -15.89
CA MET A 34 7.80 -9.84 -15.21
C MET A 34 9.23 -9.24 -15.15
N ASP A 35 10.22 -9.71 -15.93
CA ASP A 35 11.61 -9.22 -15.83
C ASP A 35 12.20 -9.28 -14.39
N LEU A 36 11.69 -10.20 -13.57
CA LEU A 36 12.07 -10.37 -12.16
C LEU A 36 13.06 -11.54 -12.00
N LEU A 37 14.21 -11.22 -11.41
CA LEU A 37 15.18 -12.15 -10.86
C LEU A 37 14.86 -12.39 -9.38
N HIS A 38 14.42 -13.59 -9.06
CA HIS A 38 14.31 -14.01 -7.66
C HIS A 38 15.70 -14.47 -7.19
N VAL A 39 16.30 -13.73 -6.26
CA VAL A 39 17.62 -14.02 -5.70
C VAL A 39 17.44 -14.40 -4.23
N ALA A 40 17.66 -15.68 -3.94
CA ALA A 40 17.55 -16.21 -2.58
C ALA A 40 18.88 -16.05 -1.82
N LEU A 41 18.96 -15.01 -0.98
CA LEU A 41 20.07 -14.83 -0.03
C LEU A 41 19.84 -15.70 1.22
N HIS A 42 20.93 -16.01 1.93
CA HIS A 42 20.92 -16.91 3.10
C HIS A 42 19.90 -16.55 4.20
N HIS A 43 19.37 -15.31 4.22
CA HIS A 43 18.43 -14.82 5.23
C HIS A 43 17.21 -14.03 4.70
N SER A 44 17.04 -13.91 3.37
CA SER A 44 15.88 -13.21 2.77
C SER A 44 15.72 -13.51 1.27
N ASP A 45 14.50 -13.78 0.84
CA ASP A 45 14.14 -13.83 -0.58
C ASP A 45 13.95 -12.39 -1.09
N MET A 46 14.75 -11.98 -2.07
CA MET A 46 14.66 -10.64 -2.66
C MET A 46 14.35 -10.73 -4.16
N TYR A 47 13.40 -9.91 -4.61
CA TYR A 47 13.07 -9.78 -6.01
C TYR A 47 13.80 -8.57 -6.59
N LEU A 48 14.72 -8.83 -7.52
CA LEU A 48 15.49 -7.81 -8.23
C LEU A 48 15.06 -7.74 -9.68
N ARG A 49 15.06 -6.55 -10.28
CA ARG A 49 14.97 -6.38 -11.74
C ARG A 49 16.36 -6.21 -12.33
N ALA A 50 16.53 -6.48 -13.62
CA ALA A 50 17.80 -6.26 -14.32
C ALA A 50 18.30 -4.81 -14.17
N ASN A 51 17.39 -3.84 -14.27
CA ASN A 51 17.69 -2.42 -14.01
C ASN A 51 18.21 -2.15 -12.59
N ASP A 52 17.79 -2.91 -11.58
CA ASP A 52 18.29 -2.72 -10.21
C ASP A 52 19.77 -3.09 -10.09
N LEU A 53 20.28 -3.90 -11.02
CA LEU A 53 21.68 -4.28 -11.17
C LEU A 53 22.39 -3.44 -12.25
N TYR A 54 21.79 -2.38 -12.81
CA TYR A 54 22.36 -1.62 -13.94
C TYR A 54 22.57 -2.48 -15.21
N LEU A 55 21.69 -3.45 -15.45
CA LEU A 55 21.66 -4.26 -16.67
C LEU A 55 20.43 -3.90 -17.49
N ASN A 56 20.50 -4.14 -18.80
CA ASN A 56 19.33 -3.94 -19.67
C ASN A 56 18.22 -4.97 -19.35
N ASN A 57 16.95 -4.55 -19.42
CA ASN A 57 15.78 -5.40 -19.18
C ASN A 57 15.59 -6.56 -20.18
N HIS A 58 16.53 -6.80 -21.10
CA HIS A 58 16.45 -7.96 -21.98
C HIS A 58 17.04 -9.18 -21.27
N HIS A 59 16.25 -10.26 -21.16
CA HIS A 59 16.46 -11.48 -20.36
C HIS A 59 17.77 -12.28 -20.57
N ARG A 60 18.80 -11.75 -21.25
CA ARG A 60 20.07 -12.43 -21.53
C ARG A 60 21.26 -11.46 -21.57
N ASP A 61 21.34 -10.48 -20.66
CA ASP A 61 22.57 -9.70 -20.54
C ASP A 61 23.71 -10.64 -20.08
N PRO A 62 24.79 -10.83 -20.88
CA PRO A 62 25.88 -11.74 -20.55
C PRO A 62 26.62 -11.32 -19.27
N ARG A 63 26.49 -10.06 -18.83
CA ARG A 63 27.11 -9.52 -17.62
C ARG A 63 26.34 -9.87 -16.35
N LEU A 64 25.17 -10.53 -16.44
CA LEU A 64 24.33 -10.84 -15.29
C LEU A 64 25.07 -11.60 -14.19
N GLY A 65 25.88 -12.61 -14.56
CA GLY A 65 26.67 -13.36 -13.58
C GLY A 65 27.68 -12.50 -12.81
N LEU A 66 28.31 -11.54 -13.50
CA LEU A 66 29.21 -10.58 -12.88
C LEU A 66 28.46 -9.66 -11.91
N HIS A 67 27.34 -9.08 -12.34
CA HIS A 67 26.59 -8.13 -11.52
C HIS A 67 25.91 -8.79 -10.31
N LEU A 68 25.55 -10.07 -10.40
CA LEU A 68 25.12 -10.85 -9.25
C LEU A 68 26.28 -11.11 -8.27
N ALA A 69 27.48 -11.40 -8.77
CA ALA A 69 28.66 -11.52 -7.92
C ALA A 69 29.05 -10.18 -7.26
N VAL A 70 28.85 -9.06 -7.96
CA VAL A 70 29.00 -7.71 -7.41
C VAL A 70 27.95 -7.42 -6.35
N PHE A 71 26.68 -7.75 -6.61
CA PHE A 71 25.59 -7.62 -5.64
C PHE A 71 25.86 -8.38 -4.35
N ASP A 72 26.37 -9.61 -4.45
CA ASP A 72 26.75 -10.47 -3.32
C ASP A 72 28.02 -9.98 -2.58
N GLY A 73 28.80 -9.06 -3.16
CA GLY A 73 30.06 -8.59 -2.56
C GLY A 73 31.22 -9.58 -2.74
N ASN A 74 31.11 -10.55 -3.64
CA ASN A 74 32.09 -11.63 -3.80
C ASN A 74 33.27 -11.22 -4.70
N LEU A 75 34.29 -10.61 -4.07
CA LEU A 75 35.51 -10.16 -4.77
C LEU A 75 36.23 -11.28 -5.54
N ALA A 76 36.31 -12.50 -4.99
CA ALA A 76 36.98 -13.61 -5.65
C ALA A 76 36.26 -14.04 -6.94
N ALA A 77 34.92 -14.12 -6.89
CA ALA A 77 34.11 -14.43 -8.07
C ALA A 77 34.22 -13.32 -9.14
N VAL A 78 34.18 -12.05 -8.72
CA VAL A 78 34.37 -10.90 -9.62
C VAL A 78 35.73 -10.95 -10.30
N GLN A 79 36.82 -11.19 -9.54
CA GLN A 79 38.17 -11.31 -10.09
C GLN A 79 38.28 -12.46 -11.10
N GLY A 80 37.70 -13.62 -10.80
CA GLY A 80 37.67 -14.76 -11.72
C GLY A 80 36.93 -14.46 -13.02
N LEU A 81 35.76 -13.83 -12.93
CA LEU A 81 34.96 -13.47 -14.11
C LEU A 81 35.65 -12.41 -14.99
N LEU A 82 36.28 -11.40 -14.38
CA LEU A 82 37.00 -10.36 -15.12
C LEU A 82 38.33 -10.84 -15.70
N ALA A 83 38.97 -11.86 -15.11
CA ALA A 83 40.15 -12.49 -15.71
C ALA A 83 39.81 -13.15 -17.06
N HIS A 84 38.59 -13.68 -17.21
CA HIS A 84 38.11 -14.27 -18.47
C HIS A 84 37.55 -13.22 -19.44
N ASN A 85 36.84 -12.21 -18.93
CA ASN A 85 36.24 -11.14 -19.75
C ASN A 85 36.55 -9.75 -19.19
N PRO A 86 37.74 -9.18 -19.46
CA PRO A 86 38.13 -7.88 -18.92
C PRO A 86 37.21 -6.73 -19.35
N ALA A 87 36.58 -6.84 -20.52
CA ALA A 87 35.65 -5.83 -21.06
C ALA A 87 34.38 -5.65 -20.21
N TRP A 88 34.06 -6.59 -19.30
CA TRP A 88 32.89 -6.48 -18.43
C TRP A 88 33.14 -5.60 -17.20
N ALA A 89 34.37 -5.14 -16.96
CA ALA A 89 34.74 -4.18 -15.93
C ALA A 89 34.23 -2.76 -16.27
N SER A 90 32.91 -2.64 -16.42
CA SER A 90 32.18 -1.49 -16.93
C SER A 90 31.80 -0.49 -15.83
N GLY A 91 31.38 0.72 -16.24
CA GLY A 91 30.88 1.73 -15.30
C GLY A 91 29.63 1.27 -14.55
N GLU A 92 28.82 0.40 -15.17
CA GLU A 92 27.63 -0.20 -14.56
C GLU A 92 28.00 -1.18 -13.44
N ALA A 93 29.07 -1.95 -13.60
CA ALA A 93 29.56 -2.84 -12.55
C ALA A 93 30.09 -2.06 -11.34
N LEU A 94 30.81 -0.95 -11.57
CA LEU A 94 31.24 -0.04 -10.51
C LEU A 94 30.02 0.64 -9.83
N SER A 95 29.06 1.11 -10.61
CA SER A 95 27.81 1.72 -10.11
C SER A 95 27.01 0.73 -9.25
N CYS A 96 26.95 -0.53 -9.66
CA CYS A 96 26.37 -1.62 -8.89
C CYS A 96 27.13 -1.83 -7.56
N ALA A 97 28.47 -1.90 -7.60
CA ALA A 97 29.28 -2.06 -6.40
C ALA A 97 29.08 -0.90 -5.40
N VAL A 98 28.99 0.34 -5.90
CA VAL A 98 28.73 1.53 -5.07
C VAL A 98 27.31 1.52 -4.52
N LYS A 99 26.29 1.19 -5.32
CA LYS A 99 24.89 1.08 -4.88
C LYS A 99 24.75 0.17 -3.64
N PHE A 100 25.43 -0.98 -3.67
CA PHE A 100 25.38 -1.96 -2.59
C PHE A 100 26.43 -1.77 -1.50
N GLY A 101 27.30 -0.75 -1.59
CA GLY A 101 28.22 -0.38 -0.51
C GLY A 101 29.47 -1.26 -0.41
N HIS A 102 29.86 -1.96 -1.46
CA HIS A 102 30.95 -2.95 -1.41
C HIS A 102 32.33 -2.29 -1.61
N ARG A 103 32.93 -1.79 -0.54
CA ARG A 103 34.22 -1.06 -0.57
C ARG A 103 35.34 -1.81 -1.30
N SER A 104 35.55 -3.07 -0.98
CA SER A 104 36.63 -3.89 -1.57
C SER A 104 36.48 -4.05 -3.09
N LEU A 105 35.24 -4.21 -3.56
CA LEU A 105 34.92 -4.25 -4.99
C LEU A 105 35.16 -2.89 -5.66
N VAL A 106 34.75 -1.80 -5.00
CA VAL A 106 34.98 -0.43 -5.50
C VAL A 106 36.47 -0.14 -5.64
N GLU A 107 37.28 -0.45 -4.62
CA GLU A 107 38.74 -0.31 -4.66
C GLU A 107 39.35 -1.11 -5.82
N TYR A 108 38.90 -2.35 -6.01
CA TYR A 108 39.33 -3.20 -7.12
C TYR A 108 38.96 -2.63 -8.49
N PHE A 109 37.72 -2.18 -8.70
CA PHE A 109 37.29 -1.59 -9.97
C PHE A 109 38.01 -0.27 -10.28
N VAL A 110 38.26 0.58 -9.27
CA VAL A 110 39.04 1.81 -9.44
C VAL A 110 40.47 1.48 -9.85
N GLN A 111 41.11 0.50 -9.21
CA GLN A 111 42.47 0.09 -9.57
C GLN A 111 42.53 -0.57 -10.96
N ALA A 112 41.53 -1.38 -11.32
CA ALA A 112 41.43 -1.98 -12.65
C ALA A 112 41.31 -0.91 -13.74
N ARG A 113 40.56 0.18 -13.50
CA ARG A 113 40.43 1.31 -14.44
C ARG A 113 41.73 2.10 -14.61
N LYS A 114 42.52 2.29 -13.54
CA LYS A 114 43.85 2.92 -13.65
C LYS A 114 44.79 2.13 -14.57
N ASN A 115 44.68 0.81 -14.58
CA ASN A 115 45.56 -0.07 -15.33
C ASN A 115 45.10 -0.31 -16.78
N ASN A 116 43.87 0.09 -17.15
CA ASN A 116 43.33 -0.07 -18.50
C ASN A 116 42.41 1.11 -18.92
N PRO A 117 42.96 2.13 -19.61
CA PRO A 117 42.23 3.33 -20.00
C PRO A 117 41.02 3.10 -20.92
N LEU A 118 40.93 1.95 -21.60
CA LEU A 118 39.80 1.56 -22.45
C LEU A 118 38.54 1.21 -21.63
N LEU A 119 38.68 0.95 -20.33
CA LEU A 119 37.56 0.83 -19.39
C LEU A 119 37.02 2.18 -18.93
N SER A 120 37.61 3.30 -19.40
CA SER A 120 37.21 4.67 -19.03
C SER A 120 36.19 5.28 -20.00
N THR A 121 35.95 4.65 -21.16
CA THR A 121 35.16 5.26 -22.23
C THR A 121 33.66 4.97 -22.12
N TYR A 122 32.93 6.06 -21.91
CA TYR A 122 31.51 6.33 -22.20
C TYR A 122 30.47 6.22 -21.07
N ALA A 123 30.07 7.42 -20.65
CA ALA A 123 28.70 7.96 -20.62
C ALA A 123 27.55 6.95 -20.70
N LEU A 124 26.91 6.71 -19.55
CA LEU A 124 25.54 6.22 -19.56
C LEU A 124 24.60 7.28 -20.16
N PRO A 125 23.62 6.86 -20.98
CA PRO A 125 22.56 7.74 -21.48
C PRO A 125 21.60 8.23 -20.38
N ASP A 126 21.62 7.61 -19.19
CA ASP A 126 20.74 7.94 -18.07
C ASP A 126 21.57 8.36 -16.85
N ALA A 127 21.59 9.67 -16.63
CA ALA A 127 22.62 10.42 -15.90
C ALA A 127 22.52 10.30 -14.37
N SER A 128 23.01 9.21 -13.80
CA SER A 128 23.41 9.17 -12.38
C SER A 128 24.89 8.82 -12.30
N LEU A 129 25.70 9.80 -11.92
CA LEU A 129 27.14 9.60 -11.78
C LEU A 129 27.45 8.80 -10.51
N VAL A 130 28.61 8.13 -10.47
CA VAL A 130 28.97 7.19 -9.40
C VAL A 130 28.93 7.84 -8.00
N LEU A 131 29.33 9.12 -7.89
CA LEU A 131 29.26 9.85 -6.62
C LEU A 131 27.82 10.21 -6.23
N ASP A 132 26.93 10.49 -7.20
CA ASP A 132 25.50 10.71 -6.95
C ASP A 132 24.86 9.44 -6.40
N ILE A 133 25.26 8.26 -6.90
CA ILE A 133 24.78 6.95 -6.41
C ILE A 133 25.23 6.72 -4.97
N ALA A 134 26.52 6.98 -4.66
CA ALA A 134 27.06 6.88 -3.31
C ALA A 134 26.29 7.79 -2.34
N ALA A 135 26.05 9.05 -2.72
CA ALA A 135 25.27 10.01 -1.95
C ALA A 135 23.82 9.55 -1.75
N MET A 136 23.16 9.09 -2.81
CA MET A 136 21.78 8.60 -2.79
C MET A 136 21.57 7.43 -1.82
N HIS A 137 22.56 6.54 -1.74
CA HIS A 137 22.49 5.34 -0.89
C HIS A 137 23.10 5.53 0.50
N GLY A 138 23.76 6.67 0.75
CA GLY A 138 24.34 7.02 2.05
C GLY A 138 25.70 6.38 2.30
N HIS A 139 26.39 5.92 1.26
CA HIS A 139 27.73 5.32 1.35
C HIS A 139 28.79 6.44 1.31
N TYR A 140 28.82 7.23 2.39
CA TYR A 140 29.65 8.44 2.48
C TYR A 140 31.15 8.14 2.52
N ASP A 141 31.54 6.98 3.05
CA ASP A 141 32.91 6.48 3.04
C ASP A 141 33.40 6.18 1.60
N LEU A 142 32.51 5.62 0.77
CA LEU A 142 32.78 5.40 -0.65
C LEU A 142 32.78 6.70 -1.43
N LEU A 143 31.87 7.62 -1.10
CA LEU A 143 31.83 8.94 -1.71
C LEU A 143 33.15 9.68 -1.46
N GLU A 144 33.62 9.72 -0.21
CA GLU A 144 34.90 10.34 0.16
C GLU A 144 36.10 9.64 -0.52
N TYR A 145 36.08 8.31 -0.59
CA TYR A 145 37.13 7.54 -1.26
C TYR A 145 37.19 7.79 -2.78
N LEU A 146 36.03 7.86 -3.45
CA LEU A 146 35.94 8.04 -4.89
C LEU A 146 36.17 9.48 -5.34
N HIS A 147 35.98 10.43 -4.42
CA HIS A 147 36.07 11.86 -4.67
C HIS A 147 37.35 12.33 -5.41
N PRO A 148 38.58 11.82 -5.10
CA PRO A 148 39.81 12.20 -5.80
C PRO A 148 39.94 11.57 -7.19
N TYR A 149 39.24 10.46 -7.45
CA TYR A 149 39.37 9.67 -8.68
C TYR A 149 38.37 10.08 -9.76
N GLU A 150 37.30 10.78 -9.40
CA GLU A 150 36.19 11.12 -10.29
C GLU A 150 35.91 12.65 -10.26
N PRO A 151 36.78 13.49 -10.86
CA PRO A 151 36.66 14.95 -10.77
C PRO A 151 35.43 15.54 -11.47
N ASN A 152 34.84 14.83 -12.44
CA ASN A 152 33.57 15.18 -13.10
C ASN A 152 32.46 14.18 -12.75
N GLY A 153 32.60 13.45 -11.63
CA GLY A 153 31.77 12.29 -11.29
C GLY A 153 30.59 12.56 -10.37
N CYS A 154 30.22 13.82 -10.13
CA CYS A 154 29.00 14.21 -9.44
C CYS A 154 28.24 15.29 -10.21
N THR A 155 26.94 15.35 -9.98
CA THR A 155 26.11 16.50 -10.33
C THR A 155 25.66 17.20 -9.05
N PHE A 156 24.85 18.25 -9.17
CA PHE A 156 24.17 18.87 -8.03
C PHE A 156 23.35 17.86 -7.19
N ARG A 157 22.99 16.70 -7.77
CA ARG A 157 22.23 15.64 -7.09
C ARG A 157 22.98 15.01 -5.92
N ALA A 158 24.32 14.92 -5.96
CA ALA A 158 25.08 14.42 -4.83
C ALA A 158 24.80 15.24 -3.56
N MET A 159 24.83 16.57 -3.69
CA MET A 159 24.56 17.47 -2.56
C MET A 159 23.09 17.40 -2.13
N ASP A 160 22.15 17.33 -3.08
CA ASP A 160 20.72 17.14 -2.79
C ASP A 160 20.45 15.86 -1.98
N HIS A 161 21.07 14.73 -2.37
CA HIS A 161 20.92 13.45 -1.69
C HIS A 161 21.57 13.43 -0.30
N VAL A 162 22.75 14.05 -0.15
CA VAL A 162 23.40 14.20 1.16
C VAL A 162 22.54 15.05 2.10
N ALA A 163 21.95 16.15 1.59
CA ALA A 163 21.05 17.00 2.34
C ALA A 163 19.78 16.26 2.78
N ALA A 164 19.18 15.48 1.88
CA ALA A 164 18.00 14.66 2.16
C ALA A 164 18.20 13.60 3.26
N ARG A 165 19.44 13.18 3.51
CA ARG A 165 19.80 12.19 4.54
C ARG A 165 20.36 12.81 5.82
N GLY A 166 20.51 14.13 5.88
CA GLY A 166 20.88 14.83 7.11
C GLY A 166 22.37 14.82 7.44
N ASN A 167 23.25 14.40 6.52
CA ASN A 167 24.69 14.34 6.80
C ASN A 167 25.38 15.70 6.57
N VAL A 168 25.43 16.53 7.62
CA VAL A 168 26.08 17.85 7.59
C VAL A 168 27.58 17.76 7.29
N ALA A 169 28.29 16.75 7.82
CA ALA A 169 29.73 16.61 7.61
C ALA A 169 30.06 16.37 6.14
N MET A 170 29.34 15.44 5.50
CA MET A 170 29.52 15.18 4.07
C MET A 170 29.06 16.38 3.21
N LEU A 171 28.05 17.11 3.67
CA LEU A 171 27.60 18.34 3.00
C LEU A 171 28.70 19.42 3.01
N GLN A 172 29.41 19.58 4.12
CA GLN A 172 30.57 20.47 4.23
C GLN A 172 31.73 20.04 3.32
N VAL A 173 32.00 18.73 3.25
CA VAL A 173 33.01 18.19 2.32
C VAL A 173 32.62 18.53 0.89
N LEU A 174 31.41 18.21 0.45
CA LEU A 174 30.96 18.53 -0.91
C LEU A 174 30.97 20.03 -1.18
N HIS A 175 30.56 20.86 -0.22
CA HIS A 175 30.57 22.32 -0.38
C HIS A 175 31.98 22.91 -0.59
N THR A 176 32.99 22.37 0.09
CA THR A 176 34.37 22.89 0.02
C THR A 176 35.17 22.34 -1.16
N THR A 177 34.80 21.16 -1.65
CA THR A 177 35.59 20.42 -2.64
C THR A 177 35.01 20.42 -4.05
N ARG A 178 33.74 20.80 -4.21
CA ARG A 178 32.99 20.75 -5.48
C ARG A 178 32.33 22.10 -5.79
N SER A 179 32.16 22.39 -7.07
CA SER A 179 31.63 23.67 -7.58
C SER A 179 30.22 23.57 -8.18
N GLU A 180 29.72 22.34 -8.39
CA GLU A 180 28.44 22.00 -9.02
C GLU A 180 27.24 22.50 -8.21
N GLY A 181 27.40 22.65 -6.89
CA GLY A 181 26.37 23.18 -6.00
C GLY A 181 25.25 22.20 -5.67
N CYS A 182 24.08 22.75 -5.35
CA CYS A 182 22.85 21.99 -5.10
C CYS A 182 21.68 22.58 -5.90
N SER A 183 20.54 21.90 -5.90
CA SER A 183 19.28 22.50 -6.35
C SER A 183 18.44 22.97 -5.15
N THR A 184 17.30 23.61 -5.42
CA THR A 184 16.31 23.90 -4.37
C THR A 184 15.81 22.62 -3.68
N ALA A 185 15.94 21.45 -4.32
CA ALA A 185 15.55 20.17 -3.75
C ALA A 185 16.40 19.78 -2.53
N ALA A 186 17.65 20.26 -2.40
CA ALA A 186 18.46 20.03 -1.21
C ALA A 186 17.78 20.58 0.04
N MET A 187 17.38 21.85 0.02
CA MET A 187 16.74 22.48 1.17
C MET A 187 15.29 22.02 1.33
N ASP A 188 14.55 21.82 0.23
CA ASP A 188 13.17 21.31 0.28
C ASP A 188 13.10 19.91 0.93
N THR A 189 14.00 19.01 0.52
CA THR A 189 14.00 17.63 1.03
C THR A 189 14.59 17.57 2.43
N ALA A 190 15.66 18.31 2.73
CA ALA A 190 16.19 18.41 4.09
C ALA A 190 15.15 18.95 5.07
N ALA A 191 14.35 19.94 4.65
CA ALA A 191 13.26 20.46 5.46
C ALA A 191 12.14 19.43 5.68
N THR A 192 11.75 18.72 4.60
CA THR A 192 10.77 17.63 4.68
C THR A 192 11.22 16.50 5.61
N CYS A 193 12.52 16.17 5.62
CA CYS A 193 13.09 15.15 6.50
C CYS A 193 13.49 15.66 7.90
N GLY A 194 13.23 16.93 8.22
CA GLY A 194 13.46 17.49 9.56
C GLY A 194 14.93 17.77 9.90
N HIS A 195 15.79 17.88 8.90
CA HIS A 195 17.23 18.09 9.10
C HIS A 195 17.56 19.57 9.29
N LEU A 196 17.17 20.14 10.44
CA LEU A 196 17.35 21.56 10.76
C LEU A 196 18.79 22.07 10.55
N GLU A 197 19.79 21.30 10.97
CA GLU A 197 21.20 21.71 10.83
C GLU A 197 21.65 21.76 9.36
N VAL A 198 21.14 20.85 8.52
CA VAL A 198 21.34 20.93 7.06
C VAL A 198 20.65 22.16 6.49
N VAL A 199 19.41 22.44 6.89
CA VAL A 199 18.66 23.63 6.44
C VAL A 199 19.40 24.92 6.83
N LYS A 200 19.89 25.03 8.06
CA LYS A 200 20.73 26.16 8.52
C LYS A 200 22.01 26.29 7.71
N PHE A 201 22.70 25.17 7.46
CA PHE A 201 23.93 25.16 6.67
C PHE A 201 23.68 25.66 5.25
N LEU A 202 22.67 25.09 4.56
CA LEU A 202 22.30 25.50 3.21
C LEU A 202 21.86 26.97 3.18
N HIS A 203 21.10 27.43 4.17
CA HIS A 203 20.69 28.83 4.27
C HIS A 203 21.88 29.80 4.39
N ALA A 204 22.89 29.44 5.18
CA ALA A 204 24.04 30.31 5.45
C ALA A 204 25.08 30.31 4.31
N HIS A 205 25.24 29.20 3.58
CA HIS A 205 26.36 29.00 2.66
C HIS A 205 25.95 28.86 1.18
N ARG A 206 24.64 28.75 0.87
CA ARG A 206 24.13 28.54 -0.49
C ARG A 206 23.11 29.62 -0.87
N GLN A 207 22.97 29.88 -2.17
CA GLN A 207 22.10 30.95 -2.70
C GLN A 207 20.89 30.41 -3.49
N GLU A 208 20.87 29.11 -3.76
CA GLU A 208 19.80 28.44 -4.51
C GLU A 208 18.46 28.51 -3.79
N GLY A 209 18.47 28.53 -2.46
CA GLY A 209 17.28 28.70 -1.64
C GLY A 209 16.39 27.46 -1.56
N CYS A 210 15.11 27.68 -1.23
CA CYS A 210 14.08 26.65 -1.19
C CYS A 210 12.86 27.08 -2.00
N THR A 211 11.87 26.20 -2.11
CA THR A 211 10.54 26.52 -2.61
C THR A 211 9.53 26.45 -1.46
N THR A 212 8.24 26.68 -1.76
CA THR A 212 7.17 26.45 -0.77
C THR A 212 7.10 25.00 -0.30
N LYS A 213 7.69 24.05 -1.05
CA LYS A 213 7.75 22.63 -0.67
C LYS A 213 8.54 22.40 0.61
N ALA A 214 9.56 23.21 0.91
CA ALA A 214 10.30 23.07 2.17
C ALA A 214 9.38 23.21 3.39
N LEU A 215 8.56 24.27 3.41
CA LEU A 215 7.69 24.55 4.53
C LEU A 215 6.46 23.63 4.53
N ASP A 216 5.87 23.36 3.35
CA ASP A 216 4.74 22.43 3.22
C ASP A 216 5.12 21.01 3.63
N GLY A 217 6.31 20.54 3.21
CA GLY A 217 6.86 19.22 3.57
C GLY A 217 7.23 19.13 5.05
N ALA A 218 7.90 20.14 5.60
CA ALA A 218 8.18 20.21 7.03
C ALA A 218 6.88 20.26 7.87
N ALA A 219 5.82 20.90 7.37
CA ALA A 219 4.51 20.90 8.00
C ALA A 219 3.80 19.55 7.92
N CYS A 220 3.96 18.80 6.82
CA CYS A 220 3.46 17.44 6.65
C CYS A 220 4.07 16.47 7.68
N GLU A 221 5.39 16.53 7.86
CA GLU A 221 6.12 15.65 8.76
C GLU A 221 6.22 16.18 10.21
N GLY A 222 5.72 17.38 10.48
CA GLY A 222 5.60 17.92 11.85
C GLY A 222 6.85 18.58 12.40
N HIS A 223 7.80 18.95 11.54
CA HIS A 223 9.08 19.56 11.92
C HIS A 223 8.92 21.04 12.26
N LEU A 224 8.35 21.32 13.44
CA LEU A 224 8.06 22.69 13.92
C LEU A 224 9.31 23.58 13.99
N ASP A 225 10.46 23.04 14.40
CA ASP A 225 11.73 23.74 14.47
C ASP A 225 12.22 24.22 13.09
N VAL A 226 12.11 23.35 12.08
CA VAL A 226 12.38 23.70 10.68
C VAL A 226 11.38 24.73 10.18
N VAL A 227 10.08 24.54 10.42
CA VAL A 227 9.04 25.50 10.00
C VAL A 227 9.26 26.87 10.63
N ARG A 228 9.64 26.94 11.91
CA ARG A 228 9.99 28.19 12.59
C ARG A 228 11.20 28.86 11.94
N PHE A 229 12.29 28.10 11.75
CA PHE A 229 13.50 28.63 11.13
C PHE A 229 13.23 29.19 9.73
N LEU A 230 12.53 28.42 8.88
CA LEU A 230 12.17 28.85 7.53
C LEU A 230 11.23 30.07 7.57
N SER A 231 10.24 30.09 8.46
CA SER A 231 9.31 31.22 8.59
C SER A 231 9.97 32.53 9.04
N GLU A 232 11.06 32.45 9.80
CA GLU A 232 11.81 33.58 10.32
C GLU A 232 12.90 34.08 9.36
N ASN A 233 13.49 33.18 8.56
CA ASN A 233 14.70 33.46 7.78
C ASN A 233 14.50 33.40 6.25
N ARG A 234 13.36 32.90 5.75
CA ARG A 234 13.06 32.75 4.32
C ARG A 234 11.79 33.52 3.94
N ARG A 235 11.65 33.86 2.66
CA ARG A 235 10.54 34.69 2.13
C ARG A 235 9.55 33.90 1.27
N GLU A 236 9.90 32.68 0.89
CA GLU A 236 9.11 31.80 0.03
C GLU A 236 7.78 31.41 0.67
N GLY A 237 7.75 31.29 2.00
CA GLY A 237 6.54 31.02 2.76
C GLY A 237 5.98 29.61 2.54
N SER A 238 4.71 29.43 2.90
CA SER A 238 3.97 28.18 2.77
C SER A 238 2.73 28.34 1.89
N THR A 239 2.21 27.24 1.38
CA THR A 239 0.90 27.23 0.72
C THR A 239 -0.21 26.87 1.71
N PRO A 240 -1.51 26.98 1.33
CA PRO A 240 -2.59 26.46 2.15
C PRO A 240 -2.48 24.96 2.47
N ALA A 241 -1.67 24.21 1.70
CA ALA A 241 -1.40 22.81 1.98
C ALA A 241 -0.69 22.62 3.33
N ALA A 242 0.24 23.49 3.74
CA ALA A 242 0.94 23.33 5.02
C ALA A 242 -0.02 23.21 6.22
N LEU A 243 -1.04 24.08 6.28
CA LEU A 243 -2.00 24.07 7.38
C LEU A 243 -2.89 22.83 7.34
N ARG A 244 -3.35 22.44 6.13
CA ARG A 244 -4.13 21.22 5.93
C ARG A 244 -3.34 19.96 6.28
N LEU A 245 -2.11 19.84 5.82
CA LEU A 245 -1.23 18.70 6.08
C LEU A 245 -0.90 18.58 7.57
N ALA A 246 -0.65 19.72 8.24
CA ALA A 246 -0.51 19.75 9.70
C ALA A 246 -1.77 19.21 10.42
N ALA A 247 -2.96 19.54 9.93
CA ALA A 247 -4.22 19.00 10.45
C ALA A 247 -4.45 17.52 10.11
N GLU A 248 -4.09 17.07 8.91
CA GLU A 248 -4.23 15.67 8.47
C GLU A 248 -3.28 14.73 9.23
N HIS A 249 -2.09 15.20 9.58
CA HIS A 249 -1.04 14.41 10.25
C HIS A 249 -0.98 14.61 11.78
N GLY A 250 -1.81 15.48 12.35
CA GLY A 250 -1.96 15.59 13.81
C GLY A 250 -0.95 16.51 14.49
N HIS A 251 -0.35 17.45 13.76
CA HIS A 251 0.69 18.33 14.28
C HIS A 251 0.10 19.60 14.92
N LEU A 252 -0.54 19.45 16.08
CA LEU A 252 -1.27 20.54 16.76
C LEU A 252 -0.44 21.80 17.00
N GLU A 253 0.78 21.67 17.55
CA GLU A 253 1.61 22.84 17.88
C GLU A 253 2.10 23.57 16.63
N LEU A 254 2.38 22.82 15.55
CA LEU A 254 2.72 23.39 14.25
C LEU A 254 1.50 24.09 13.63
N LEU A 255 0.33 23.46 13.71
CA LEU A 255 -0.92 24.07 13.27
C LEU A 255 -1.19 25.36 14.04
N LYS A 256 -1.03 25.39 15.38
CA LYS A 256 -1.17 26.61 16.18
C LYS A 256 -0.22 27.71 15.70
N PHE A 257 1.05 27.36 15.47
CA PHE A 257 2.06 28.29 14.99
C PHE A 257 1.68 28.90 13.63
N LEU A 258 1.34 28.07 12.65
CA LEU A 258 0.93 28.52 11.32
C LEU A 258 -0.39 29.30 11.38
N HIS A 259 -1.37 28.83 12.14
CA HIS A 259 -2.69 29.45 12.25
C HIS A 259 -2.65 30.86 12.88
N VAL A 260 -1.72 31.11 13.82
CA VAL A 260 -1.52 32.47 14.37
C VAL A 260 -0.87 33.40 13.35
N ARG A 261 0.04 32.87 12.53
CA ARG A 261 0.84 33.64 11.56
C ARG A 261 0.05 33.94 10.28
N HIS A 262 -0.81 33.04 9.85
CA HIS A 262 -1.68 33.20 8.69
C HIS A 262 -3.09 33.61 9.15
N ARG A 263 -3.47 34.88 8.98
CA ARG A 263 -4.83 35.34 9.30
C ARG A 263 -5.86 34.71 8.34
N VAL A 264 -6.82 34.02 8.95
CA VAL A 264 -8.22 33.74 8.54
C VAL A 264 -8.49 33.58 7.03
N GLY A 265 -8.93 32.38 6.62
CA GLY A 265 -9.59 32.15 5.33
C GLY A 265 -8.91 31.16 4.39
N TRP A 266 -7.82 30.51 4.80
CA TRP A 266 -7.02 29.66 3.91
C TRP A 266 -7.64 28.30 3.59
N CYS A 267 -8.46 27.73 4.47
CA CYS A 267 -9.15 26.48 4.18
C CYS A 267 -10.52 26.45 4.83
N ALA A 268 -11.58 26.55 4.02
CA ALA A 268 -12.80 25.83 4.36
C ALA A 268 -12.42 24.35 4.53
N HIS A 269 -12.95 23.67 5.55
CA HIS A 269 -12.76 22.22 5.78
C HIS A 269 -11.48 21.78 6.53
N LEU A 270 -10.74 22.67 7.21
CA LEU A 270 -9.61 22.25 8.06
C LEU A 270 -10.06 21.30 9.20
N LEU A 271 -11.22 21.59 9.78
CA LEU A 271 -11.84 20.73 10.79
C LEU A 271 -12.27 19.38 10.18
N ASP A 272 -12.76 19.36 8.93
CA ASP A 272 -13.13 18.13 8.24
C ASP A 272 -11.91 17.22 8.03
N ALA A 273 -10.75 17.81 7.71
CA ALA A 273 -9.48 17.10 7.58
C ALA A 273 -9.01 16.51 8.92
N ALA A 274 -8.99 17.32 9.98
CA ALA A 274 -8.66 16.83 11.32
C ALA A 274 -9.62 15.71 11.78
N ALA A 275 -10.92 15.86 11.50
CA ALA A 275 -11.94 14.88 11.85
C ALA A 275 -11.79 13.57 11.07
N ARG A 276 -11.47 13.65 9.77
CA ARG A 276 -11.20 12.48 8.92
C ARG A 276 -10.09 11.61 9.48
N HIS A 277 -9.04 12.21 10.04
CA HIS A 277 -7.87 11.52 10.56
C HIS A 277 -7.89 11.30 12.08
N GLY A 278 -8.96 11.73 12.75
CA GLY A 278 -9.19 11.40 14.16
C GLY A 278 -8.44 12.27 15.16
N HIS A 279 -7.86 13.39 14.73
CA HIS A 279 -7.06 14.29 15.58
C HIS A 279 -7.96 15.17 16.45
N MET A 280 -8.43 14.59 17.55
CA MET A 280 -9.40 15.22 18.47
C MET A 280 -8.90 16.55 19.05
N ASP A 281 -7.63 16.63 19.39
CA ASP A 281 -6.98 17.83 19.92
C ASP A 281 -7.03 19.02 18.93
N ILE A 282 -6.80 18.74 17.64
CA ILE A 282 -6.95 19.72 16.57
C ILE A 282 -8.43 20.06 16.35
N VAL A 283 -9.32 19.06 16.37
CA VAL A 283 -10.78 19.29 16.25
C VAL A 283 -11.27 20.22 17.37
N MET A 284 -10.86 20.00 18.61
CA MET A 284 -11.17 20.86 19.75
C MET A 284 -10.59 22.27 19.57
N TYR A 285 -9.31 22.38 19.20
CA TYR A 285 -8.67 23.67 18.97
C TYR A 285 -9.38 24.49 17.89
N LEU A 286 -9.74 23.87 16.76
CA LEU A 286 -10.45 24.53 15.67
C LEU A 286 -11.90 24.88 16.06
N HIS A 287 -12.56 24.02 16.83
CA HIS A 287 -13.88 24.28 17.38
C HIS A 287 -13.90 25.54 18.25
N ASP A 288 -12.96 25.67 19.19
CA ASP A 288 -12.87 26.79 20.13
C ASP A 288 -12.62 28.13 19.41
N ARG A 289 -12.02 28.08 18.22
CA ARG A 289 -11.81 29.26 17.34
C ARG A 289 -13.02 29.59 16.46
N GLY A 290 -14.10 28.81 16.53
CA GLY A 290 -15.30 29.03 15.75
C GLY A 290 -15.15 28.65 14.27
N GLU A 291 -14.16 27.82 13.93
CA GLU A 291 -13.97 27.38 12.54
C GLU A 291 -15.17 26.57 12.04
N ARG A 292 -15.49 26.74 10.76
CA ARG A 292 -16.61 26.05 10.11
C ARG A 292 -16.20 24.63 9.71
N CYS A 293 -17.15 23.71 9.76
CA CYS A 293 -17.01 22.36 9.22
C CYS A 293 -18.23 22.04 8.36
N SER A 294 -18.14 20.99 7.55
CA SER A 294 -19.29 20.48 6.80
C SER A 294 -19.78 19.16 7.39
N SER A 295 -20.88 18.62 6.84
CA SER A 295 -21.33 17.26 7.17
C SER A 295 -20.25 16.20 6.86
N ALA A 296 -19.30 16.53 5.98
CA ALA A 296 -18.19 15.65 5.63
C ALA A 296 -17.25 15.39 6.83
N ALA A 297 -17.16 16.29 7.80
CA ALA A 297 -16.37 16.06 9.01
C ALA A 297 -16.84 14.82 9.77
N MET A 298 -18.15 14.71 10.01
CA MET A 298 -18.73 13.55 10.71
C MET A 298 -18.78 12.33 9.81
N ASP A 299 -19.05 12.48 8.50
CA ASP A 299 -19.05 11.37 7.55
C ASP A 299 -17.68 10.70 7.46
N PHE A 300 -16.60 11.48 7.31
CA PHE A 300 -15.24 10.94 7.22
C PHE A 300 -14.72 10.44 8.58
N ALA A 301 -15.05 11.10 9.69
CA ALA A 301 -14.73 10.57 11.02
C ALA A 301 -15.41 9.22 11.27
N ALA A 302 -16.67 9.08 10.84
CA ALA A 302 -17.42 7.83 10.93
C ALA A 302 -16.84 6.74 10.04
N ALA A 303 -16.48 7.08 8.79
CA ALA A 303 -15.85 6.18 7.85
C ALA A 303 -14.53 5.58 8.38
N ASN A 304 -13.73 6.37 9.10
CA ASN A 304 -12.44 5.92 9.67
C ASN A 304 -12.54 5.44 11.13
N GLY A 305 -13.76 5.33 11.68
CA GLY A 305 -13.97 4.72 12.99
C GLY A 305 -13.63 5.61 14.18
N HIS A 306 -13.46 6.92 13.97
CA HIS A 306 -13.11 7.89 15.01
C HIS A 306 -14.34 8.25 15.86
N LEU A 307 -14.80 7.30 16.68
CA LEU A 307 -16.01 7.42 17.50
C LEU A 307 -16.00 8.64 18.41
N GLU A 308 -14.86 8.95 19.03
CA GLU A 308 -14.75 10.10 19.93
C GLU A 308 -14.97 11.41 19.17
N VAL A 309 -14.37 11.56 17.98
CA VAL A 309 -14.59 12.73 17.10
C VAL A 309 -16.06 12.82 16.71
N VAL A 310 -16.69 11.71 16.32
CA VAL A 310 -18.12 11.68 15.98
C VAL A 310 -18.99 12.08 17.18
N ARG A 311 -18.68 11.62 18.39
CA ARG A 311 -19.36 12.03 19.63
C ARG A 311 -19.23 13.53 19.86
N PHE A 312 -18.02 14.05 19.76
CA PHE A 312 -17.73 15.47 19.94
C PHE A 312 -18.49 16.33 18.92
N LEU A 313 -18.42 15.97 17.63
CA LEU A 313 -19.13 16.69 16.57
C LEU A 313 -20.65 16.61 16.78
N HIS A 314 -21.17 15.47 17.20
CA HIS A 314 -22.60 15.32 17.50
C HIS A 314 -23.08 16.22 18.65
N THR A 315 -22.28 16.38 19.70
CA THR A 315 -22.67 17.16 20.89
C THR A 315 -22.46 18.66 20.71
N HIS A 316 -21.42 19.07 20.00
CA HIS A 316 -20.99 20.47 19.95
C HIS A 316 -21.25 21.17 18.61
N ARG A 317 -21.68 20.44 17.57
CA ARG A 317 -21.91 21.00 16.23
C ARG A 317 -23.31 20.69 15.72
N ARG A 318 -23.80 21.59 14.86
CA ARG A 318 -25.13 21.49 14.22
C ARG A 318 -25.06 21.07 12.75
N ASP A 319 -23.86 20.94 12.20
CA ASP A 319 -23.60 20.63 10.78
C ASP A 319 -24.10 19.23 10.39
N GLY A 320 -24.21 18.33 11.38
CA GLY A 320 -24.74 16.99 11.18
C GLY A 320 -23.83 16.08 10.36
N CYS A 321 -24.44 15.14 9.64
CA CYS A 321 -23.82 14.13 8.80
C CYS A 321 -24.80 13.75 7.69
N SER A 322 -24.35 13.02 6.68
CA SER A 322 -25.22 12.41 5.68
C SER A 322 -25.44 10.92 5.98
N VAL A 323 -26.15 10.22 5.08
CA VAL A 323 -26.27 8.74 5.12
C VAL A 323 -24.90 8.05 4.99
N HIS A 324 -23.91 8.74 4.40
CA HIS A 324 -22.56 8.20 4.21
C HIS A 324 -21.86 7.89 5.53
N ALA A 325 -22.14 8.61 6.62
CA ALA A 325 -21.57 8.30 7.93
C ALA A 325 -21.85 6.85 8.35
N MET A 326 -23.10 6.41 8.27
CA MET A 326 -23.46 5.05 8.68
C MET A 326 -23.08 4.02 7.62
N ASP A 327 -23.23 4.35 6.32
CA ASP A 327 -22.86 3.45 5.22
C ASP A 327 -21.37 3.10 5.24
N LEU A 328 -20.49 4.10 5.37
CA LEU A 328 -19.05 3.90 5.39
C LEU A 328 -18.57 3.29 6.71
N ALA A 329 -19.14 3.71 7.85
CA ALA A 329 -18.84 3.07 9.14
C ALA A 329 -19.20 1.58 9.15
N ALA A 330 -20.31 1.21 8.50
CA ALA A 330 -20.70 -0.18 8.35
C ALA A 330 -19.77 -0.93 7.39
N THR A 331 -19.45 -0.32 6.24
CA THR A 331 -18.53 -0.88 5.24
C THR A 331 -17.16 -1.19 5.82
N ASN A 332 -16.66 -0.34 6.72
CA ASN A 332 -15.36 -0.51 7.38
C ASN A 332 -15.43 -1.20 8.76
N GLY A 333 -16.61 -1.72 9.14
CA GLY A 333 -16.74 -2.63 10.28
C GLY A 333 -16.79 -1.97 11.65
N HIS A 334 -17.02 -0.65 11.72
CA HIS A 334 -17.04 0.12 12.97
C HIS A 334 -18.37 -0.03 13.73
N LEU A 335 -18.64 -1.24 14.25
CA LEU A 335 -19.93 -1.61 14.87
C LEU A 335 -20.40 -0.66 15.97
N GLU A 336 -19.52 -0.27 16.91
CA GLU A 336 -19.91 0.64 18.00
C GLU A 336 -20.28 2.03 17.49
N LEU A 337 -19.65 2.47 16.40
CA LEU A 337 -19.99 3.72 15.72
C LEU A 337 -21.33 3.60 14.99
N VAL A 338 -21.58 2.48 14.31
CA VAL A 338 -22.89 2.20 13.69
C VAL A 338 -24.01 2.19 14.74
N LYS A 339 -23.79 1.57 15.90
CA LYS A 339 -24.73 1.60 17.04
C LYS A 339 -24.96 3.03 17.55
N PHE A 340 -23.89 3.81 17.66
CA PHE A 340 -23.99 5.21 18.08
C PHE A 340 -24.83 6.02 17.08
N LEU A 341 -24.49 5.98 15.80
CA LEU A 341 -25.24 6.67 14.75
C LEU A 341 -26.71 6.22 14.72
N HIS A 342 -26.97 4.92 14.82
CA HIS A 342 -28.34 4.39 14.87
C HIS A 342 -29.16 4.94 16.04
N THR A 343 -28.55 5.14 17.20
CA THR A 343 -29.26 5.57 18.42
C THR A 343 -29.35 7.08 18.57
N LYS A 344 -28.41 7.84 17.98
CA LYS A 344 -28.27 9.29 18.20
C LYS A 344 -28.57 10.15 16.98
N ARG A 345 -28.65 9.56 15.78
CA ARG A 345 -28.83 10.27 14.52
C ARG A 345 -30.05 9.73 13.78
N ILE A 346 -30.64 10.57 12.93
CA ILE A 346 -31.93 10.28 12.25
C ILE A 346 -31.76 10.03 10.75
N GLU A 347 -30.60 10.39 10.19
CA GLU A 347 -30.26 10.32 8.78
C GLU A 347 -30.31 8.88 8.27
N GLY A 348 -29.95 7.92 9.12
CA GLY A 348 -30.00 6.51 8.80
C GLY A 348 -28.84 6.07 7.91
N CYS A 349 -29.14 5.16 6.98
CA CYS A 349 -28.20 4.52 6.08
C CYS A 349 -28.94 4.13 4.79
N THR A 350 -28.21 3.63 3.80
CA THR A 350 -28.77 3.02 2.59
C THR A 350 -28.50 1.51 2.58
N THR A 351 -28.84 0.82 1.49
CA THR A 351 -28.46 -0.59 1.29
C THR A 351 -26.95 -0.78 1.23
N ALA A 352 -26.19 0.29 0.90
CA ALA A 352 -24.74 0.25 0.83
C ALA A 352 -24.09 -0.14 2.16
N ALA A 353 -24.70 0.21 3.31
CA ALA A 353 -24.20 -0.20 4.63
C ALA A 353 -24.09 -1.72 4.77
N MET A 354 -25.14 -2.47 4.42
CA MET A 354 -25.15 -3.92 4.56
C MET A 354 -24.37 -4.60 3.44
N ASP A 355 -24.45 -4.07 2.21
CA ASP A 355 -23.70 -4.59 1.07
C ASP A 355 -22.18 -4.45 1.29
N GLY A 356 -21.72 -3.28 1.73
CA GLY A 356 -20.31 -3.01 2.02
C GLY A 356 -19.79 -3.80 3.23
N ALA A 357 -20.59 -3.90 4.30
CA ALA A 357 -20.25 -4.73 5.46
C ALA A 357 -20.16 -6.21 5.11
N ALA A 358 -21.00 -6.68 4.18
CA ALA A 358 -20.96 -8.06 3.70
C ALA A 358 -19.72 -8.33 2.83
N TRP A 359 -19.37 -7.38 1.95
CA TRP A 359 -18.17 -7.47 1.12
C TRP A 359 -16.87 -7.53 1.93
N HIS A 360 -16.74 -6.75 3.00
CA HIS A 360 -15.54 -6.70 3.85
C HIS A 360 -15.57 -7.66 5.05
N GLY A 361 -16.55 -8.56 5.13
CA GLY A 361 -16.52 -9.64 6.12
C GLY A 361 -17.00 -9.26 7.52
N HIS A 362 -17.70 -8.14 7.68
CA HIS A 362 -18.15 -7.63 8.97
C HIS A 362 -19.48 -8.22 9.42
N LEU A 363 -19.50 -9.53 9.70
CA LEU A 363 -20.72 -10.28 10.06
C LEU A 363 -21.52 -9.64 11.22
N LYS A 364 -20.86 -9.14 12.27
CA LYS A 364 -21.55 -8.50 13.41
C LYS A 364 -22.29 -7.22 13.00
N VAL A 365 -21.74 -6.46 12.04
CA VAL A 365 -22.40 -5.28 11.49
C VAL A 365 -23.59 -5.70 10.63
N VAL A 366 -23.44 -6.72 9.77
CA VAL A 366 -24.54 -7.28 8.97
C VAL A 366 -25.69 -7.75 9.86
N GLN A 367 -25.40 -8.49 10.94
CA GLN A 367 -26.39 -8.93 11.92
C GLN A 367 -27.10 -7.76 12.60
N PHE A 368 -26.34 -6.76 13.05
CA PHE A 368 -26.91 -5.57 13.67
C PHE A 368 -27.84 -4.80 12.71
N LEU A 369 -27.38 -4.55 11.49
CA LEU A 369 -28.18 -3.87 10.46
C LEU A 369 -29.43 -4.68 10.13
N HIS A 370 -29.32 -6.00 9.98
CA HIS A 370 -30.47 -6.87 9.75
C HIS A 370 -31.53 -6.80 10.88
N GLU A 371 -31.09 -6.75 12.14
CA GLU A 371 -31.99 -6.73 13.29
C GLU A 371 -32.63 -5.36 13.55
N LYS A 372 -31.89 -4.28 13.29
CA LYS A 372 -32.25 -2.92 13.75
C LYS A 372 -32.67 -1.96 12.63
N ARG A 373 -32.37 -2.29 11.37
CA ARG A 373 -32.60 -1.41 10.21
C ARG A 373 -33.56 -2.09 9.22
N ARG A 374 -34.18 -1.30 8.35
CA ARG A 374 -35.26 -1.76 7.42
C ARG A 374 -34.90 -1.62 5.95
N GLU A 375 -33.81 -0.90 5.67
CA GLU A 375 -33.29 -0.63 4.34
C GLU A 375 -32.89 -1.92 3.62
N GLY A 376 -32.44 -2.93 4.36
CA GLY A 376 -32.05 -4.23 3.83
C GLY A 376 -30.71 -4.18 3.10
N CYS A 377 -30.56 -5.05 2.11
CA CYS A 377 -29.39 -5.13 1.25
C CYS A 377 -29.82 -5.30 -0.21
N THR A 378 -28.87 -5.27 -1.13
CA THR A 378 -29.09 -5.71 -2.51
C THR A 378 -28.62 -7.15 -2.68
N ARG A 379 -28.70 -7.69 -3.91
CA ARG A 379 -28.03 -8.96 -4.26
C ARG A 379 -26.50 -8.85 -4.12
N GLY A 380 -25.97 -7.62 -4.20
CA GLY A 380 -24.57 -7.30 -4.02
C GLY A 380 -24.01 -7.80 -2.69
N ALA A 381 -24.77 -7.75 -1.59
CA ALA A 381 -24.31 -8.28 -0.31
C ALA A 381 -23.88 -9.75 -0.37
N MET A 382 -24.68 -10.63 -0.97
CA MET A 382 -24.33 -12.05 -1.07
C MET A 382 -23.29 -12.29 -2.17
N ASP A 383 -23.40 -11.60 -3.29
CA ASP A 383 -22.46 -11.72 -4.42
C ASP A 383 -21.03 -11.32 -4.02
N TRP A 384 -20.88 -10.19 -3.33
CA TRP A 384 -19.59 -9.68 -2.91
C TRP A 384 -19.04 -10.40 -1.68
N ALA A 385 -19.88 -10.81 -0.73
CA ALA A 385 -19.45 -11.67 0.37
C ALA A 385 -18.94 -13.02 -0.15
N ALA A 386 -19.59 -13.59 -1.16
CA ALA A 386 -19.13 -14.83 -1.78
C ALA A 386 -17.82 -14.64 -2.55
N THR A 387 -17.71 -13.56 -3.32
CA THR A 387 -16.50 -13.19 -4.06
C THR A 387 -15.30 -13.00 -3.11
N ALA A 388 -15.51 -12.43 -1.92
CA ALA A 388 -14.49 -12.22 -0.89
C ALA A 388 -14.29 -13.42 0.07
N GLY A 389 -15.01 -14.53 -0.12
CA GLY A 389 -14.82 -15.75 0.66
C GLY A 389 -15.45 -15.75 2.05
N HIS A 390 -16.40 -14.86 2.32
CA HIS A 390 -17.03 -14.73 3.64
C HIS A 390 -18.22 -15.70 3.81
N LEU A 391 -17.94 -17.00 3.90
CA LEU A 391 -18.94 -18.07 3.99
C LEU A 391 -19.99 -17.83 5.09
N ALA A 392 -19.59 -17.39 6.28
CA ALA A 392 -20.51 -17.14 7.39
C ALA A 392 -21.55 -16.06 7.07
N ILE A 393 -21.18 -15.04 6.28
CA ILE A 393 -22.08 -13.99 5.82
C ILE A 393 -22.99 -14.54 4.73
N VAL A 394 -22.46 -15.32 3.78
CA VAL A 394 -23.27 -15.97 2.74
C VAL A 394 -24.34 -16.88 3.37
N GLN A 395 -23.97 -17.67 4.37
CA GLN A 395 -24.89 -18.50 5.15
C GLN A 395 -25.96 -17.66 5.84
N PHE A 396 -25.55 -16.62 6.56
CA PHE A 396 -26.46 -15.73 7.26
C PHE A 396 -27.45 -15.07 6.30
N LEU A 397 -26.98 -14.50 5.19
CA LEU A 397 -27.81 -13.87 4.18
C LEU A 397 -28.75 -14.90 3.53
N HIS A 398 -28.27 -16.11 3.23
CA HIS A 398 -29.11 -17.17 2.68
C HIS A 398 -30.27 -17.56 3.61
N GLU A 399 -30.00 -17.69 4.91
CA GLU A 399 -30.99 -18.14 5.90
C GLU A 399 -31.96 -17.04 6.34
N ARG A 400 -31.51 -15.78 6.35
CA ARG A 400 -32.23 -14.66 6.99
C ARG A 400 -32.73 -13.59 6.02
N ARG A 401 -32.31 -13.62 4.76
CA ARG A 401 -32.67 -12.65 3.72
C ARG A 401 -33.30 -13.33 2.50
N THR A 402 -34.01 -12.54 1.69
CA THR A 402 -34.78 -13.04 0.53
C THR A 402 -34.29 -12.49 -0.80
N GLU A 403 -33.40 -11.51 -0.78
CA GLU A 403 -32.83 -10.81 -1.93
C GLU A 403 -32.10 -11.77 -2.88
N GLY A 404 -31.46 -12.80 -2.30
CA GLY A 404 -30.72 -13.83 -3.01
C GLY A 404 -29.36 -13.35 -3.51
N CYS A 405 -28.83 -14.08 -4.49
CA CYS A 405 -27.58 -13.77 -5.18
C CYS A 405 -27.81 -13.79 -6.70
N THR A 406 -26.77 -13.49 -7.45
CA THR A 406 -26.69 -13.72 -8.89
C THR A 406 -25.64 -14.79 -9.17
N THR A 407 -25.37 -15.08 -10.45
CA THR A 407 -24.26 -15.96 -10.84
C THR A 407 -22.90 -15.40 -10.43
N VAL A 408 -22.81 -14.08 -10.18
CA VAL A 408 -21.58 -13.42 -9.72
C VAL A 408 -21.07 -14.01 -8.41
N ALA A 409 -21.95 -14.43 -7.49
CA ALA A 409 -21.53 -15.05 -6.23
C ALA A 409 -20.63 -16.27 -6.45
N MET A 410 -21.07 -17.22 -7.29
CA MET A 410 -20.32 -18.46 -7.50
C MET A 410 -19.18 -18.28 -8.51
N ASP A 411 -19.36 -17.41 -9.52
CA ASP A 411 -18.28 -17.06 -10.46
C ASP A 411 -17.12 -16.34 -9.77
N GLY A 412 -17.41 -15.39 -8.89
CA GLY A 412 -16.42 -14.64 -8.12
C GLY A 412 -15.74 -15.49 -7.05
N ALA A 413 -16.49 -16.32 -6.33
CA ALA A 413 -15.91 -17.29 -5.40
C ALA A 413 -14.96 -18.27 -6.11
N ALA A 414 -15.31 -18.70 -7.33
CA ALA A 414 -14.45 -19.54 -8.16
C ALA A 414 -13.20 -18.80 -8.66
N TRP A 415 -13.35 -17.52 -9.06
CA TRP A 415 -12.22 -16.66 -9.44
C TRP A 415 -11.18 -16.53 -8.32
N ASN A 416 -11.61 -16.34 -7.07
CA ASN A 416 -10.72 -16.12 -5.92
C ASN A 416 -10.35 -17.39 -5.13
N GLY A 417 -10.78 -18.58 -5.57
CA GLY A 417 -10.36 -19.84 -4.95
C GLY A 417 -11.13 -20.25 -3.69
N HIS A 418 -12.33 -19.71 -3.47
CA HIS A 418 -13.17 -19.99 -2.29
C HIS A 418 -14.06 -21.22 -2.50
N LEU A 419 -13.46 -22.42 -2.45
CA LEU A 419 -14.15 -23.69 -2.70
C LEU A 419 -15.34 -23.95 -1.76
N ASP A 420 -15.20 -23.62 -0.48
CA ASP A 420 -16.22 -23.79 0.55
C ASP A 420 -17.48 -22.96 0.25
N VAL A 421 -17.30 -21.72 -0.21
CA VAL A 421 -18.38 -20.85 -0.69
C VAL A 421 -19.01 -21.42 -1.97
N VAL A 422 -18.21 -21.87 -2.94
CA VAL A 422 -18.73 -22.50 -4.18
C VAL A 422 -19.56 -23.74 -3.85
N GLN A 423 -19.08 -24.61 -2.97
CA GLN A 423 -19.81 -25.81 -2.53
C GLN A 423 -21.12 -25.46 -1.85
N TYR A 424 -21.09 -24.46 -0.97
CA TYR A 424 -22.29 -24.01 -0.27
C TYR A 424 -23.32 -23.42 -1.24
N LEU A 425 -22.92 -22.50 -2.11
CA LEU A 425 -23.80 -21.89 -3.11
C LEU A 425 -24.36 -22.95 -4.07
N HIS A 426 -23.53 -23.87 -4.57
CA HIS A 426 -23.96 -24.94 -5.46
C HIS A 426 -25.03 -25.85 -4.81
N LYS A 427 -24.90 -26.12 -3.50
CA LYS A 427 -25.85 -26.97 -2.76
C LYS A 427 -27.16 -26.25 -2.42
N HIS A 428 -27.10 -24.95 -2.14
CA HIS A 428 -28.21 -24.22 -1.51
C HIS A 428 -28.88 -23.17 -2.41
N ARG A 429 -28.31 -22.86 -3.58
CA ARG A 429 -28.81 -21.85 -4.52
C ARG A 429 -29.02 -22.44 -5.91
N SER A 430 -30.04 -21.94 -6.62
CA SER A 430 -30.40 -22.41 -7.96
C SER A 430 -29.82 -21.54 -9.08
N GLU A 431 -29.31 -20.36 -8.76
CA GLU A 431 -28.72 -19.43 -9.72
C GLU A 431 -27.50 -20.03 -10.44
N GLY A 432 -26.74 -20.89 -9.75
CA GLY A 432 -25.60 -21.59 -10.33
C GLY A 432 -24.45 -20.64 -10.72
N CYS A 433 -23.60 -21.12 -11.63
CA CYS A 433 -22.44 -20.40 -12.14
C CYS A 433 -22.51 -20.35 -13.66
N THR A 434 -21.80 -19.38 -14.26
CA THR A 434 -21.60 -19.35 -15.69
C THR A 434 -20.36 -20.18 -16.09
N LYS A 435 -20.05 -20.22 -17.39
CA LYS A 435 -18.80 -20.82 -17.88
C LYS A 435 -17.57 -20.10 -17.30
N ALA A 436 -17.72 -18.81 -16.94
CA ALA A 436 -16.65 -18.01 -16.40
C ALA A 436 -16.09 -18.58 -15.09
N ALA A 437 -16.92 -19.18 -14.21
CA ALA A 437 -16.43 -19.79 -12.98
C ALA A 437 -15.30 -20.81 -13.23
N LYS A 438 -15.49 -21.70 -14.20
CA LYS A 438 -14.51 -22.73 -14.53
C LYS A 438 -13.28 -22.13 -15.21
N ASP A 439 -13.48 -21.29 -16.22
CA ASP A 439 -12.38 -20.68 -16.98
C ASP A 439 -11.48 -19.82 -16.09
N ASN A 440 -12.09 -19.05 -15.19
CA ASN A 440 -11.40 -18.17 -14.25
C ASN A 440 -10.68 -18.96 -13.15
N ALA A 441 -11.32 -19.99 -12.57
CA ALA A 441 -10.67 -20.88 -11.63
C ALA A 441 -9.44 -21.58 -12.26
N GLN A 442 -9.54 -21.98 -13.53
CA GLN A 442 -8.42 -22.57 -14.26
C GLN A 442 -7.30 -21.57 -14.51
N ARG A 443 -7.61 -20.34 -14.96
CA ARG A 443 -6.64 -19.26 -15.17
C ARG A 443 -5.87 -18.91 -13.89
N ASN A 444 -6.54 -18.93 -12.74
CA ASN A 444 -5.96 -18.60 -11.45
C ASN A 444 -5.38 -19.82 -10.70
N GLY A 445 -5.35 -21.00 -11.34
CA GLY A 445 -4.72 -22.21 -10.77
C GLY A 445 -5.53 -22.91 -9.68
N HIS A 446 -6.81 -22.60 -9.51
CA HIS A 446 -7.71 -23.20 -8.52
C HIS A 446 -8.28 -24.56 -9.00
N THR A 447 -7.38 -25.53 -9.18
CA THR A 447 -7.68 -26.87 -9.73
C THR A 447 -8.78 -27.62 -8.97
N HIS A 448 -8.84 -27.47 -7.65
CA HIS A 448 -9.84 -28.08 -6.79
C HIS A 448 -11.27 -27.59 -7.08
N ILE A 449 -11.44 -26.31 -7.46
CA ILE A 449 -12.75 -25.77 -7.88
C ILE A 449 -13.13 -26.32 -9.25
N VAL A 450 -12.17 -26.36 -10.19
CA VAL A 450 -12.39 -26.94 -11.52
C VAL A 450 -12.85 -28.40 -11.42
N THR A 451 -12.16 -29.21 -10.61
CA THR A 451 -12.53 -30.60 -10.36
C THR A 451 -13.93 -30.71 -9.75
N PHE A 452 -14.27 -29.86 -8.78
CA PHE A 452 -15.61 -29.86 -8.19
C PHE A 452 -16.71 -29.52 -9.22
N LEU A 453 -16.51 -28.48 -10.03
CA LEU A 453 -17.47 -28.08 -11.06
C LEU A 453 -17.62 -29.13 -12.17
N ASP A 454 -16.55 -29.84 -12.53
CA ASP A 454 -16.60 -30.93 -13.51
C ASP A 454 -17.32 -32.17 -12.97
N LEU A 455 -17.03 -32.56 -11.73
CA LEU A 455 -17.72 -33.68 -11.08
C LEU A 455 -19.22 -33.40 -10.94
N THR A 456 -19.60 -32.23 -10.47
CA THR A 456 -21.01 -31.87 -10.25
C THR A 456 -21.80 -31.82 -11.56
N ARG A 457 -21.21 -31.34 -12.66
CA ARG A 457 -21.83 -31.35 -13.99
C ARG A 457 -22.15 -32.77 -14.50
N LEU A 458 -21.28 -33.74 -14.23
CA LEU A 458 -21.47 -35.15 -14.59
C LEU A 458 -22.59 -35.84 -13.79
N TYR A 459 -22.87 -35.37 -12.57
CA TYR A 459 -23.96 -35.89 -11.74
C TYR A 459 -25.32 -35.23 -12.06
N THR A 460 -25.35 -33.97 -12.47
CA THR A 460 -26.60 -33.28 -12.84
C THR A 460 -27.23 -33.77 -14.14
N THR A 461 -26.46 -34.33 -15.08
CA THR A 461 -26.97 -34.92 -16.33
C THR A 461 -27.61 -36.30 -16.14
N LYS A 462 -27.59 -36.86 -14.92
CA LYS A 462 -28.12 -38.19 -14.59
C LYS A 462 -29.34 -38.19 -13.65
N LYS A 463 -29.89 -37.03 -13.26
CA LYS A 463 -31.02 -36.97 -12.32
C LYS A 463 -32.34 -36.64 -13.05
N PRO A 464 -33.42 -37.46 -12.93
CA PRO A 464 -34.74 -37.08 -13.42
C PRO A 464 -35.30 -35.91 -12.59
N SER A 465 -36.00 -34.98 -13.25
CA SER A 465 -36.60 -33.79 -12.63
C SER A 465 -37.58 -34.15 -11.52
N SER A 466 -37.25 -33.85 -10.27
CA SER A 466 -38.21 -33.82 -9.16
C SER A 466 -38.98 -32.48 -9.15
N PRO A 467 -40.29 -32.47 -8.87
CA PRO A 467 -41.11 -31.27 -8.93
C PRO A 467 -40.73 -30.26 -7.83
N PRO A 468 -41.06 -28.97 -8.00
CA PRO A 468 -40.68 -27.92 -7.06
C PRO A 468 -41.35 -28.13 -5.69
N PRO A 469 -40.67 -27.78 -4.58
CA PRO A 469 -41.25 -27.90 -3.25
C PRO A 469 -42.44 -26.93 -3.07
N PRO A 470 -43.46 -27.30 -2.28
CA PRO A 470 -44.63 -26.46 -2.07
C PRO A 470 -44.24 -25.19 -1.30
N LYS A 471 -44.88 -24.07 -1.65
CA LYS A 471 -44.71 -22.78 -0.96
C LYS A 471 -45.04 -22.94 0.54
N PRO A 472 -44.24 -22.39 1.47
CA PRO A 472 -44.56 -22.47 2.88
C PRO A 472 -45.78 -21.58 3.19
N THR A 473 -46.87 -22.22 3.62
CA THR A 473 -48.01 -21.59 4.28
C THR A 473 -47.61 -21.11 5.67
N LYS A 474 -48.20 -19.99 6.11
CA LYS A 474 -47.96 -19.39 7.44
C LYS A 474 -48.37 -20.36 8.56
N ALA A 475 -47.60 -20.35 9.64
CA ALA A 475 -47.62 -21.22 10.83
C ALA A 475 -47.00 -22.60 10.55
N GLU A 476 -45.98 -23.07 11.26
CA GLU A 476 -45.84 -23.12 12.72
C GLU A 476 -44.40 -22.90 13.20
N SER A 477 -44.31 -22.43 14.44
CA SER A 477 -43.10 -22.28 15.25
C SER A 477 -42.52 -23.63 15.68
N GLY A 478 -41.20 -23.82 15.61
CA GLY A 478 -40.56 -24.92 16.36
C GLY A 478 -39.10 -25.21 16.05
N GLN A 479 -38.18 -24.48 16.68
CA GLN A 479 -36.81 -24.87 17.09
C GLN A 479 -35.78 -25.22 15.99
N SER A 480 -34.85 -24.29 15.74
CA SER A 480 -33.62 -24.55 14.98
C SER A 480 -32.46 -24.98 15.89
N MET A 481 -31.53 -25.74 15.31
CA MET A 481 -30.31 -26.31 15.90
C MET A 481 -29.48 -25.33 16.77
N TRP A 482 -29.60 -24.03 16.55
CA TRP A 482 -28.89 -22.98 17.28
C TRP A 482 -29.46 -22.65 18.68
N GLN A 483 -30.73 -22.98 18.97
CA GLN A 483 -31.28 -22.82 20.32
C GLN A 483 -30.67 -23.79 21.35
N LYS A 484 -29.96 -24.83 20.90
CA LYS A 484 -29.26 -25.78 21.78
C LYS A 484 -27.87 -25.31 22.24
N LEU A 485 -27.33 -24.22 21.67
CA LEU A 485 -25.95 -23.79 21.91
C LEU A 485 -25.81 -22.47 22.68
N THR A 486 -26.90 -21.77 22.97
CA THR A 486 -26.86 -20.51 23.74
C THR A 486 -27.92 -20.54 24.84
N GLY A 487 -27.56 -21.09 26.00
CA GLY A 487 -28.40 -21.05 27.18
C GLY A 487 -28.45 -19.65 27.78
N ALA A 488 -29.47 -18.86 27.43
CA ALA A 488 -30.05 -17.81 28.28
C ALA A 488 -31.35 -17.25 27.69
N MET A 489 -32.36 -17.12 28.54
CA MET A 489 -33.72 -16.64 28.26
C MET A 489 -33.75 -15.25 27.61
N MET A 490 -34.51 -15.10 26.52
CA MET A 490 -34.95 -13.80 26.00
C MET A 490 -36.46 -13.62 26.28
N PRO A 491 -36.89 -12.51 26.91
CA PRO A 491 -38.30 -12.25 27.17
C PRO A 491 -39.05 -11.77 25.91
N ARG A 492 -40.32 -12.17 25.83
CA ARG A 492 -41.24 -11.88 24.72
C ARG A 492 -41.42 -10.37 24.48
N ARG A 493 -41.46 -9.98 23.20
CA ARG A 493 -41.76 -8.63 22.69
C ARG A 493 -42.97 -7.99 23.41
N ARG A 494 -42.74 -6.94 24.21
CA ARG A 494 -43.80 -6.00 24.60
C ARG A 494 -43.90 -4.89 23.56
N ARG A 495 -45.09 -4.75 22.96
CA ARG A 495 -45.49 -3.55 22.21
C ARG A 495 -45.43 -2.35 23.15
N ILE A 496 -44.53 -1.41 22.88
CA ILE A 496 -44.58 -0.09 23.52
C ILE A 496 -45.64 0.71 22.77
N ARG A 497 -46.77 0.96 23.43
CA ARG A 497 -47.74 2.00 23.07
C ARG A 497 -47.09 3.35 23.40
N GLN A 498 -47.00 4.25 22.44
CA GLN A 498 -46.79 5.68 22.70
C GLN A 498 -48.06 6.24 23.35
N GLU A 499 -48.03 6.49 24.64
CA GLU A 499 -48.98 7.39 25.30
C GLU A 499 -48.42 8.82 25.18
N ARG A 500 -49.15 9.67 24.45
CA ARG A 500 -48.97 11.12 24.48
C ARG A 500 -49.46 11.62 25.84
N MET A 501 -48.55 12.15 26.65
CA MET A 501 -48.86 13.02 27.79
C MET A 501 -48.16 14.36 27.56
N SER A 502 -48.94 15.40 27.33
CA SER A 502 -48.64 16.79 27.72
C SER A 502 -49.86 17.65 27.41
N GLY A 503 -50.81 17.65 28.34
CA GLY A 503 -51.43 18.90 28.74
C GLY A 503 -50.67 19.40 29.97
N LEU A 504 -50.40 20.71 30.04
CA LEU A 504 -50.38 21.59 31.22
C LEU A 504 -49.95 23.01 30.75
N PRO A 505 -50.25 24.08 31.50
CA PRO A 505 -50.95 25.25 30.98
C PRO A 505 -50.16 26.57 31.09
N MET A 506 -50.85 27.64 30.65
CA MET A 506 -50.55 29.08 30.62
C MET A 506 -49.76 29.56 29.40
#